data_AF-A0A2Z2EAB9-F1
#
_entry.id   AF-A0A2Z2EAB9-F1
#
_cell.length_a   1.000
_cell.length_b   1.000
_cell.length_c   1.000
_cell.angle_alpha   90.00
_cell.angle_beta   90.00
_cell.angle_gamma   90.00
#
_symmetry.space_group_name_H-M   'P 1'
#
loop_
_entity.id
_entity.type
_entity.pdbx_description
1 polymer ?
#
loop_
_entity_poly.entity_id
_entity_poly.type
_entity_poly.pdbx_seq_one_letter_code
_entity_poly.pdbx_strand_id
1 'polypeptide(L)' 'YSNWWNVKIYKGKRRADQKVYEDLYYYASPFRGDNGWHSRNLGYGLKSRGFMNSSGKAILQIKVEQV' A
#
# COMPACT_ATOMS: atom_id res chain seq x y z
N TYR A 1 -7.08 13.16 10.93
CA TYR A 1 -6.17 12.34 10.11
C TYR A 1 -5.92 10.98 10.77
N SER A 2 -5.45 9.99 10.03
CA SER A 2 -5.05 8.67 10.53
C SER A 2 -3.90 8.16 9.67
N ASN A 3 -3.20 7.13 10.13
CA ASN A 3 -2.20 6.46 9.31
C ASN A 3 -2.90 5.73 8.15
N TRP A 4 -2.31 5.82 6.95
CA TRP A 4 -2.77 5.14 5.75
C TRP A 4 -1.57 4.65 4.96
N TRP A 5 -1.71 3.51 4.30
CA TRP A 5 -0.70 2.94 3.43
C TRP A 5 -1.34 2.21 2.26
N ASN A 6 -0.60 2.07 1.17
CA ASN A 6 -1.08 1.35 0.00
C ASN A 6 0.10 0.79 -0.79
N VAL A 7 -0.18 -0.19 -1.65
CA VAL A 7 0.78 -0.80 -2.57
C VAL A 7 0.06 -1.19 -3.86
N LYS A 8 0.65 -0.82 -5.00
CA LYS A 8 0.08 -1.02 -6.34
C LYS A 8 1.21 -1.22 -7.35
N ILE A 9 0.99 -2.08 -8.34
CA ILE A 9 1.90 -2.24 -9.47
C ILE A 9 1.45 -1.31 -10.60
N TYR A 10 2.35 -0.46 -11.08
CA TYR A 10 2.16 0.34 -12.28
C TYR A 10 2.86 -0.32 -13.47
N LYS A 11 2.19 -0.35 -14.63
CA LYS A 11 2.78 -0.88 -15.86
C LYS A 11 3.93 0.03 -16.34
N GLY A 12 5.05 -0.57 -16.71
CA GLY A 12 6.21 0.16 -17.25
C GLY A 12 7.03 0.88 -16.17
N LYS A 13 7.77 1.91 -16.57
CA LYS A 13 8.62 2.71 -15.68
C LYS A 13 7.88 3.98 -15.27
N ARG A 14 7.34 4.01 -14.04
CA ARG A 14 6.64 5.16 -13.49
C ARG A 14 7.42 5.75 -12.31
N ARG A 15 7.87 7.01 -12.45
CA ARG A 15 8.48 7.77 -11.34
C ARG A 15 7.41 8.16 -10.33
N ALA A 16 7.74 8.10 -9.04
CA ALA A 16 6.90 8.63 -7.98
C ALA A 16 6.82 10.16 -8.08
N ASP A 17 5.60 10.68 -8.11
CA ASP A 17 5.28 12.11 -8.16
C ASP A 17 3.94 12.38 -7.44
N GLN A 18 3.49 13.64 -7.44
CA GLN A 18 2.25 14.07 -6.80
C GLN A 18 1.02 13.26 -7.28
N LYS A 19 0.98 12.89 -8.57
CA LYS A 19 -0.14 12.11 -9.12
C LYS A 19 -0.12 10.67 -8.60
N VAL A 20 1.05 10.08 -8.38
CA VAL A 20 1.17 8.76 -7.76
C VAL A 20 0.70 8.81 -6.30
N TYR A 21 1.04 9.87 -5.56
CA TYR A 21 0.52 10.08 -4.21
C TYR A 21 -1.01 10.17 -4.20
N GLU A 22 -1.58 11.02 -5.07
CA GLU A 22 -3.03 11.21 -5.15
C GLU A 22 -3.78 9.92 -5.54
N ASP A 23 -3.26 9.16 -6.51
CA ASP A 23 -3.80 7.85 -6.86
C ASP A 23 -3.80 6.90 -5.66
N LEU A 24 -2.65 6.72 -5.01
CA LEU A 24 -2.52 5.76 -3.90
C LEU A 24 -3.33 6.15 -2.66
N TYR A 25 -3.49 7.45 -2.39
CA TYR A 25 -4.17 7.95 -1.19
C TYR A 25 -5.67 8.18 -1.40
N TYR A 26 -6.10 8.74 -2.53
CA TYR A 26 -7.50 9.11 -2.75
C TYR A 26 -8.27 8.10 -3.62
N TYR A 27 -7.61 7.39 -4.54
CA TYR A 27 -8.31 6.65 -5.61
C TYR A 27 -8.08 5.14 -5.61
N ALA A 28 -7.04 4.63 -4.95
CA ALA A 28 -6.65 3.22 -4.97
C ALA A 28 -7.00 2.45 -3.69
N SER A 29 -8.01 2.91 -2.94
CA SER A 29 -8.50 2.29 -1.70
C SER A 29 -7.36 1.98 -0.71
N PRO A 30 -6.75 2.98 -0.07
CA PRO A 30 -5.66 2.74 0.88
C PRO A 30 -6.12 1.91 2.09
N PHE A 31 -5.20 1.19 2.70
CA PHE A 31 -5.40 0.52 3.97
C PHE A 31 -5.11 1.47 5.12
N ARG A 32 -5.91 1.38 6.18
CA ARG A 32 -5.65 2.14 7.40
C ARG A 32 -4.47 1.50 8.14
N GLY A 33 -3.63 2.32 8.77
CA GLY A 33 -2.70 1.86 9.79
C GLY A 33 -3.47 1.57 11.07
N ASP A 34 -4.11 0.42 11.12
CA ASP A 34 -5.06 0.01 12.17
C ASP A 34 -4.48 -1.09 13.08
N ASN A 35 -3.19 -1.39 12.96
CA ASN A 35 -2.53 -2.53 13.63
C ASN A 35 -3.05 -3.90 13.15
N GLY A 36 -3.66 -3.96 11.97
CA GLY A 36 -4.10 -5.19 11.31
C GLY A 36 -3.19 -5.58 10.15
N TRP A 37 -3.20 -6.88 9.83
CA TRP A 37 -2.63 -7.38 8.58
C TRP A 37 -3.66 -7.31 7.46
N HIS A 38 -3.29 -6.69 6.33
CA HIS A 38 -4.13 -6.58 5.15
C HIS A 38 -3.47 -7.26 3.96
N SER A 39 -4.27 -7.90 3.11
CA SER A 39 -3.78 -8.56 1.89
C SER A 39 -4.53 -8.08 0.65
N ARG A 40 -3.84 -8.05 -0.49
CA ARG A 40 -4.41 -7.62 -1.78
C ARG A 40 -3.72 -8.33 -2.95
N ASN A 41 -4.51 -8.73 -3.94
CA ASN A 41 -3.99 -9.15 -5.24
C ASN A 41 -3.53 -7.90 -6.03
N LEU A 42 -2.29 -7.88 -6.50
CA LEU A 42 -1.69 -6.74 -7.22
C LEU A 42 -1.82 -6.85 -8.75
N GLY A 43 -2.42 -7.93 -9.24
CA GLY A 43 -2.29 -8.36 -10.63
C GLY A 43 -0.89 -8.90 -10.91
N TYR A 44 -0.60 -9.17 -12.19
CA TYR A 44 0.73 -9.60 -12.64
C TYR A 44 1.28 -10.86 -11.94
N GLY A 45 0.40 -11.73 -11.43
CA GLY A 45 0.79 -12.93 -10.69
C GLY A 45 1.37 -12.65 -9.30
N LEU A 46 1.15 -11.46 -8.74
CA LEU A 46 1.67 -11.04 -7.44
C LEU A 46 0.55 -10.67 -6.47
N LYS A 47 0.80 -10.91 -5.18
CA LYS A 47 -0.01 -10.44 -4.06
C LYS A 47 0.85 -9.77 -3.01
N SER A 48 0.25 -8.88 -2.24
CA SER A 48 0.88 -8.26 -1.07
C SER A 48 0.17 -8.66 0.20
N ARG A 49 0.93 -8.80 1.29
CA ARG A 49 0.45 -8.81 2.66
C ARG A 49 1.26 -7.80 3.47
N GLY A 50 0.59 -6.89 4.16
CA GLY A 50 1.26 -5.84 4.93
C GLY A 50 0.54 -5.47 6.22
N PHE A 51 1.26 -4.77 7.08
CA PHE A 51 0.83 -4.32 8.40
C PHE A 51 1.37 -2.92 8.64
N MET A 52 0.53 -2.06 9.24
CA MET A 52 0.96 -0.76 9.73
C MET A 52 0.30 -0.47 11.09
N ASN A 53 1.09 -0.04 12.07
CA ASN A 53 0.55 0.39 13.37
C ASN A 53 -0.15 1.77 13.27
N SER A 54 -0.96 2.09 14.28
CA SER A 54 -1.73 3.34 14.31
C SER A 54 -1.04 4.53 14.98
N SER A 55 0.14 4.32 15.58
CA SER A 55 0.84 5.38 16.33
C SER A 55 1.58 6.36 15.41
N GLY A 56 1.91 7.55 15.93
CA GLY A 56 2.75 8.52 15.21
C GLY A 56 4.20 8.05 14.98
N LYS A 57 4.69 7.09 15.77
CA LYS A 57 5.94 6.35 15.50
C LYS A 57 5.60 5.13 14.64
N ALA A 58 5.31 5.41 13.37
CA ALA A 58 4.76 4.42 12.46
C ALA A 58 5.79 3.36 12.07
N ILE A 59 5.35 2.10 12.01
CA ILE A 59 6.07 0.96 11.44
C ILE A 59 5.19 0.40 10.34
N LEU A 60 5.73 0.28 9.13
CA LEU A 60 5.08 -0.31 7.97
C LEU A 60 5.92 -1.49 7.48
N GLN A 61 5.32 -2.68 7.47
CA GLN A 61 5.93 -3.90 6.94
C GLN A 61 5.08 -4.41 5.78
N ILE A 62 5.71 -4.69 4.63
CA ILE A 62 5.04 -5.21 3.44
C ILE A 62 5.86 -6.39 2.90
N LYS A 63 5.19 -7.50 2.64
CA LYS A 63 5.70 -8.62 1.87
C LYS A 63 4.95 -8.69 0.54
N VAL A 64 5.70 -8.78 -0.56
CA VAL A 64 5.17 -9.08 -1.90
C VAL A 64 5.65 -10.47 -2.27
N GLU A 65 4.73 -11.31 -2.75
CA GLU A 65 5.00 -12.69 -3.12
C GLU A 65 4.20 -13.09 -4.36
N GLN A 66 4.66 -14.14 -5.03
CA GLN A 66 3.91 -14.76 -6.13
C GLN A 66 2.60 -15.35 -5.61
N VAL A 67 1.56 -15.29 -6.45
CA VAL A 67 0.24 -15.83 -6.10
C VAL A 67 0.30 -17.34 -5.95
#